data_AF-A0A1I1RJ02-F1
#
_entry.id   AF-A0A1I1RJ02-F1
#
_cell.length_a   1.000
_cell.length_b   1.000
_cell.length_c   1.000
_cell.angle_alpha   90.00
_cell.angle_beta   90.00
_cell.angle_gamma   90.00
#
_symmetry.space_group_name_H-M   'P 1'
#
loop_
_entity.id
_entity.type
_entity.pdbx_description
1 polymer ?
#
loop_
_entity_poly.entity_id
_entity_poly.type
_entity_poly.pdbx_seq_one_letter_code
_entity_poly.pdbx_strand_id
1 'polypeptide(L)'
;MFRIIGLILTWIFRISLIYYVLWLLLAIHCAIFGIEEGWIAPALRNSKCRREYGWEGFTSGIAMGFILTVCGGWVVPLYQAVYLIVRLILWIVK
;
A
#
# COMPACT_ATOMS: atom_id res chain seq x y z
N MET A 1 4.29 -22.47 22.48
CA MET A 1 4.19 -22.38 21.01
C MET A 1 3.30 -21.22 20.54
N PHE A 2 2.04 -21.13 20.97
CA PHE A 2 1.09 -20.06 20.56
C PHE A 2 1.57 -18.60 20.80
N ARG A 3 2.29 -18.33 21.91
CA ARG A 3 2.84 -16.98 22.18
C ARG A 3 3.87 -16.51 21.15
N ILE A 4 4.72 -17.42 20.66
CA ILE A 4 5.78 -17.10 19.69
C ILE A 4 5.17 -16.83 18.32
N ILE A 5 4.21 -17.65 17.90
CA ILE A 5 3.47 -17.49 16.64
C ILE A 5 2.73 -16.15 16.62
N GLY A 6 2.05 -15.78 17.72
CA GLY A 6 1.37 -14.49 17.83
C GLY A 6 2.31 -13.28 17.77
N LEU A 7 3.53 -13.40 18.31
CA LEU A 7 4.57 -12.37 18.21
C LEU A 7 5.05 -12.19 16.78
N ILE A 8 5.36 -13.28 16.07
CA ILE A 8 5.81 -13.26 14.66
C ILE A 8 4.74 -12.60 13.78
N LEU A 9 3.49 -13.02 13.92
CA LEU A 9 2.35 -12.46 13.20
C LEU A 9 2.19 -10.95 13.43
N THR A 10 2.41 -10.48 14.66
CA THR A 10 2.34 -9.05 15.00
C THR A 10 3.46 -8.24 14.37
N TRP A 11 4.68 -8.80 14.30
CA TRP A 11 5.80 -8.15 13.62
C TRP A 11 5.59 -8.08 12.11
N ILE A 12 5.13 -9.17 11.49
CA ILE A 12 4.75 -9.18 10.06
C ILE A 12 3.68 -8.12 9.79
N PHE A 13 2.66 -8.03 10.64
CA PHE A 13 1.63 -7.00 10.53
C PHE A 13 2.22 -5.59 10.61
N ARG A 14 3.12 -5.30 11.56
CA ARG A 14 3.78 -3.98 11.66
C ARG A 14 4.61 -3.64 10.42
N ILE A 15 5.40 -4.59 9.92
CA ILE A 15 6.21 -4.40 8.70
C ILE A 15 5.31 -4.14 7.49
N SER A 16 4.20 -4.89 7.36
CA SER A 16 3.22 -4.65 6.30
C SER A 16 2.57 -3.27 6.40
N LEU A 17 2.42 -2.72 7.61
CA LEU A 17 1.89 -1.37 7.82
C LEU A 17 2.86 -0.29 7.33
N ILE A 18 4.16 -0.48 7.59
CA ILE A 18 5.22 0.40 7.08
C ILE A 18 5.19 0.45 5.55
N TYR A 19 4.93 -0.69 4.89
CA TYR A 19 4.80 -0.74 3.44
C TYR A 19 3.73 0.23 2.91
N TYR A 20 2.55 0.29 3.54
CA TYR A 20 1.50 1.24 3.14
C TYR A 20 1.83 2.69 3.48
N VAL A 21 2.57 2.93 4.57
CA VAL A 21 3.07 4.28 4.89
C VAL A 21 4.06 4.75 3.82
N LEU A 22 4.95 3.89 3.34
CA LEU A 22 5.88 4.22 2.25
C LEU A 22 5.13 4.56 0.95
N TRP A 23 4.05 3.86 0.66
CA TRP A 23 3.15 4.19 -0.44
C TRP A 23 2.51 5.57 -0.32
N LEU A 24 2.04 5.90 0.88
CA LEU A 24 1.44 7.19 1.15
C LEU A 24 2.49 8.31 1.01
N LEU A 25 3.71 8.07 1.48
CA LEU A 25 4.85 8.97 1.26
C LEU A 25 5.21 9.10 -0.22
N LEU A 26 5.16 8.02 -1.00
CA LEU A 26 5.33 8.05 -2.44
C LEU A 26 4.25 8.93 -3.11
N ALA A 27 2.99 8.76 -2.72
CA ALA A 27 1.90 9.57 -3.24
C ALA A 27 2.06 11.05 -2.88
N ILE A 28 2.46 11.37 -1.64
CA ILE A 28 2.79 12.75 -1.23
C ILE A 28 3.97 13.30 -2.04
N HIS A 29 5.01 12.49 -2.26
CA HIS A 29 6.16 12.86 -3.07
C HIS A 29 5.72 13.18 -4.51
N CYS A 30 4.89 12.33 -5.12
CA CYS A 30 4.31 12.58 -6.44
C CYS A 30 3.42 13.84 -6.46
N ALA A 31 2.70 14.14 -5.39
CA ALA A 31 1.89 15.35 -5.29
C ALA A 31 2.75 16.62 -5.31
N ILE A 32 3.90 16.62 -4.62
CA ILE A 32 4.78 17.78 -4.46
C ILE A 32 5.71 17.94 -5.67
N PHE A 33 6.42 16.88 -6.04
CA PHE A 33 7.44 16.92 -7.09
C PHE A 33 6.85 16.65 -8.47
N GLY A 34 5.63 16.15 -8.55
CA GLY A 34 4.96 15.81 -9.79
C GLY A 34 5.46 14.51 -10.41
N ILE A 35 4.58 13.80 -11.10
CA ILE A 35 4.88 12.52 -11.76
C ILE A 35 4.80 12.69 -13.29
N GLU A 36 5.79 12.16 -14.00
CA GLU A 36 5.84 12.22 -15.46
C GLU A 36 4.91 11.20 -16.11
N GLU A 37 4.39 11.55 -17.30
CA GLU A 37 3.40 10.75 -18.06
C GLU A 37 3.82 9.28 -18.26
N GLY A 38 5.12 9.01 -18.42
CA GLY A 38 5.63 7.66 -18.69
C GLY A 38 5.63 6.73 -17.48
N TRP A 39 5.52 7.29 -16.28
CA TRP A 39 5.44 6.53 -15.03
C TRP A 39 4.00 6.32 -14.57
N ILE A 40 3.08 7.17 -15.01
CA ILE A 40 1.65 7.00 -14.74
C ILE A 40 1.15 5.82 -15.57
N ALA A 41 0.36 4.94 -14.96
CA ALA A 41 -0.36 3.93 -15.74
C ALA A 41 -1.17 4.66 -16.82
N PRO A 42 -0.96 4.41 -18.12
CA PRO A 42 -1.57 5.21 -19.20
C PRO A 42 -3.10 5.31 -19.11
N ALA A 43 -3.73 4.34 -18.44
CA ALA A 43 -5.16 4.26 -18.17
C ALA A 43 -5.70 5.29 -17.15
N LEU A 44 -4.83 5.93 -16.36
CA LEU A 44 -5.22 6.92 -15.34
C LEU A 44 -4.94 8.36 -15.74
N ARG A 45 -4.45 8.57 -16.97
CA ARG A 45 -4.12 9.89 -17.51
C ARG A 45 -5.39 10.74 -17.59
N ASN A 46 -5.49 11.74 -16.71
CA ASN A 46 -6.62 12.66 -16.67
C ASN A 46 -6.30 14.01 -17.34
N SER A 47 -5.01 14.34 -17.48
CA SER A 47 -4.55 15.60 -18.05
C SER A 47 -3.73 15.40 -19.34
N LYS A 48 -3.70 16.43 -20.20
CA LYS A 48 -2.76 16.50 -21.34
C LYS A 48 -1.37 17.04 -20.92
N CYS A 49 -1.17 17.31 -19.63
CA CYS A 49 0.05 17.89 -19.11
C CYS A 49 1.15 16.83 -19.01
N ARG A 50 2.40 17.27 -19.25
CA ARG A 50 3.57 16.38 -19.22
C ARG A 50 3.93 15.89 -17.81
N ARG A 51 3.39 16.54 -16.79
CA ARG A 51 3.66 16.23 -15.39
C ARG A 51 2.45 16.61 -14.55
N GLU A 52 1.93 15.64 -13.80
CA GLU A 52 0.77 15.81 -12.93
C GLU A 52 1.24 16.16 -11.50
N TYR A 53 0.65 17.19 -10.91
CA TYR A 53 0.98 17.71 -9.57
C TYR A 53 -0.26 17.74 -8.67
N GLY A 54 -0.06 18.02 -7.39
CA GLY A 54 -1.15 18.23 -6.44
C GLY A 54 -2.02 16.98 -6.30
N TRP A 55 -3.33 17.14 -6.49
CA TRP A 55 -4.28 16.04 -6.37
C TRP A 55 -4.07 14.95 -7.43
N GLU A 56 -3.84 15.34 -8.69
CA GLU A 56 -3.62 14.39 -9.78
C GLU A 56 -2.36 13.57 -9.53
N GLY A 57 -1.25 14.24 -9.19
CA GLY A 57 0.01 13.58 -8.82
C GLY A 57 -0.13 12.66 -7.59
N PHE A 58 -0.93 13.06 -6.60
CA PHE A 58 -1.24 12.20 -5.44
C PHE A 58 -1.99 10.93 -5.86
N THR A 59 -3.08 11.07 -6.63
CA THR A 59 -3.88 9.93 -7.08
C THR A 59 -3.09 8.98 -7.96
N SER A 60 -2.26 9.52 -8.85
CA SER A 60 -1.35 8.75 -9.71
C SER A 60 -0.29 8.02 -8.89
N GLY A 61 0.25 8.65 -7.83
CA GLY A 61 1.19 8.01 -6.90
C GLY A 61 0.56 6.87 -6.08
N ILE A 62 -0.70 7.03 -5.61
CA ILE A 62 -1.45 5.95 -4.95
C ILE A 62 -1.67 4.78 -5.92
N ALA A 63 -2.07 5.07 -7.16
CA ALA A 63 -2.32 4.04 -8.15
C ALA A 63 -1.05 3.30 -8.59
N MET A 64 0.06 4.03 -8.74
CA MET A 64 1.39 3.47 -8.98
C MET A 64 1.75 2.49 -7.86
N GLY A 65 1.53 2.93 -6.61
CA GLY A 65 1.61 2.06 -5.46
C GLY A 65 0.79 0.80 -5.70
N PHE A 66 -0.52 0.94 -5.92
CA PHE A 66 -1.46 -0.17 -6.10
C PHE A 66 -1.00 -1.21 -7.10
N ILE A 67 -0.54 -0.76 -8.26
CA ILE A 67 0.01 -1.62 -9.30
C ILE A 67 1.24 -2.38 -8.77
N LEU A 68 2.16 -1.73 -8.05
CA LEU A 68 3.32 -2.41 -7.45
C LEU A 68 2.91 -3.48 -6.43
N THR A 69 1.86 -3.24 -5.63
CA THR A 69 1.33 -4.30 -4.74
C THR A 69 0.72 -5.43 -5.53
N VAL A 70 -0.15 -5.18 -6.50
CA VAL A 70 -0.79 -6.25 -7.27
C VAL A 70 0.25 -7.08 -8.03
N CYS A 71 1.25 -6.44 -8.65
CA CYS A 71 2.23 -7.12 -9.49
C CYS A 71 3.35 -7.83 -8.71
N GLY A 72 3.74 -7.35 -7.53
CA GLY A 72 4.89 -7.90 -6.80
C GLY A 72 4.75 -7.97 -5.29
N GLY A 73 3.82 -7.20 -4.71
CA GLY A 73 3.63 -7.08 -3.26
C GLY A 73 2.36 -7.77 -2.72
N TRP A 74 1.65 -8.59 -3.49
CA TRP A 74 0.30 -9.07 -3.16
C TRP A 74 0.23 -9.89 -1.86
N VAL A 75 1.37 -10.44 -1.44
CA VAL A 75 1.51 -11.18 -0.18
C VAL A 75 1.36 -10.25 1.03
N VAL A 76 1.69 -8.96 0.90
CA VAL A 76 1.57 -7.94 1.96
C VAL A 76 0.11 -7.77 2.44
N PRO A 77 -0.89 -7.50 1.57
CA PRO A 77 -2.30 -7.47 1.98
C PRO A 77 -2.80 -8.84 2.46
N LEU A 78 -2.32 -9.95 1.88
CA LEU A 78 -2.69 -11.29 2.34
C LEU A 78 -2.28 -11.52 3.81
N TYR A 79 -1.05 -11.16 4.19
CA TYR A 79 -0.60 -11.28 5.57
C TYR A 79 -1.42 -10.44 6.55
N GLN A 80 -1.83 -9.24 6.15
CA GLN A 80 -2.70 -8.40 6.98
C GLN A 80 -4.08 -9.02 7.16
N ALA A 81 -4.69 -9.52 6.08
CA ALA A 81 -5.99 -10.16 6.14
C ALA A 81 -5.98 -11.37 7.08
N VAL A 82 -4.97 -12.25 6.96
CA VAL A 82 -4.80 -13.41 7.83
C VAL A 82 -4.61 -12.99 9.28
N TYR A 83 -3.78 -11.97 9.55
CA TYR A 83 -3.59 -11.46 10.91
C TYR A 83 -4.90 -10.99 11.55
N LEU A 84 -5.68 -10.18 10.81
CA LEU A 84 -6.94 -9.63 11.30
C LEU A 84 -7.98 -10.73 11.54
N ILE A 85 -8.10 -11.71 10.64
CA ILE A 85 -9.01 -12.85 10.80
C ILE A 85 -8.65 -13.66 12.05
N VAL A 86 -7.37 -14.02 12.22
CA VAL A 86 -6.91 -14.78 13.39
C VAL A 86 -7.19 -14.01 14.69
N ARG A 87 -6.94 -12.71 14.71
CA ARG A 87 -7.23 -11.85 15.86
C ARG A 87 -8.72 -11.75 16.16
N LEU A 88 -9.55 -11.66 15.13
CA LEU A 88 -11.00 -11.62 15.25
C LEU A 88 -11.54 -12.93 15.84
N ILE A 89 -11.11 -14.08 15.32
CA ILE A 89 -11.51 -15.40 15.82
C ILE A 89 -11.11 -15.54 17.31
N LEU A 90 -9.87 -15.20 17.66
CA LEU A 90 -9.41 -15.26 19.05
C LEU A 90 -10.17 -14.31 19.98
N TRP A 91 -10.69 -13.19 19.47
CA TRP A 91 -11.50 -12.27 20.23
C TRP A 91 -12.92 -12.80 20.45
N ILE A 92 -13.51 -13.47 19.46
CA ILE A 92 -14.87 -14.04 19.55
C ILE A 92 -14.91 -15.30 20.43
N VAL A 93 -13.88 -16.14 20.37
CA VAL A 93 -13.82 -17.43 21.11
C VAL A 93 -13.49 -17.24 22.59
N LYS A 94 -13.06 -16.03 22.99
CA LYS A 94 -12.66 -15.69 24.35
C LYS A 94 -13.82 -15.11 25.15
#